data_AF-A0A2A5BBC8-F1
#
_entry.id   AF-A0A2A5BBC8-F1
#
_cell.length_a   1.000
_cell.length_b   1.000
_cell.length_c   1.000
_cell.angle_alpha   90.00
_cell.angle_beta   90.00
_cell.angle_gamma   90.00
#
_symmetry.space_group_name_H-M   'P 1'
#
loop_
_entity.id
_entity.type
_entity.pdbx_description
1 polymer ?
#
loop_
_entity_poly.entity_id
_entity_poly.type
_entity_poly.pdbx_seq_one_letter_code
_entity_poly.pdbx_strand_id
1 'polypeptide(L)'
;MQISISSNIKQIAKQLDHMQKRQLPFATSTALNKIAIAAQNSITKAIPFIFNNRKKWWGKNQPTGIKVKFANKYELVSAVYTRAYFANIQEEGGIKTPRSGHKLAVPASGA
;
A
#
# COMPACT_ATOMS: atom_id res chain seq x y z
N MET A 1 -5.83 59.42 -5.12
CA MET A 1 -5.10 58.15 -4.95
C MET A 1 -6.11 57.03 -4.91
N GLN A 2 -6.30 56.30 -6.01
CA GLN A 2 -7.39 55.33 -6.18
C GLN A 2 -6.82 53.92 -5.95
N ILE A 3 -7.06 53.35 -4.78
CA ILE A 3 -6.64 51.97 -4.47
C ILE A 3 -7.59 51.04 -5.22
N SER A 4 -7.09 50.43 -6.31
CA SER A 4 -7.90 49.55 -7.16
C SER A 4 -7.98 48.15 -6.55
N ILE A 5 -9.02 47.90 -5.76
CA ILE A 5 -9.28 46.66 -5.00
C ILE A 5 -9.49 45.44 -5.92
N SER A 6 -9.86 45.65 -7.17
CA SER A 6 -10.16 44.59 -8.16
C SER A 6 -8.92 43.78 -8.60
N SER A 7 -7.72 44.36 -8.57
CA SER A 7 -6.47 43.65 -8.90
C SER A 7 -6.12 42.61 -7.83
N ASN A 8 -6.30 42.98 -6.55
CA ASN A 8 -5.97 42.12 -5.41
C ASN A 8 -6.91 40.91 -5.33
N ILE A 9 -8.20 41.08 -5.62
CA ILE A 9 -9.17 39.96 -5.62
C ILE A 9 -8.79 38.90 -6.67
N LYS A 10 -8.34 39.31 -7.87
CA LYS A 10 -7.91 38.36 -8.92
C LYS A 10 -6.64 37.61 -8.53
N GLN A 11 -5.69 38.27 -7.87
CA GLN A 11 -4.47 37.61 -7.37
C GLN A 11 -4.79 36.63 -6.23
N ILE A 12 -5.65 37.01 -5.29
CA ILE A 12 -6.12 36.14 -4.20
C ILE A 12 -6.86 34.93 -4.76
N ALA A 13 -7.76 35.13 -5.73
CA ALA A 13 -8.48 34.04 -6.38
C ALA A 13 -7.50 33.06 -7.07
N LYS A 14 -6.49 33.55 -7.80
CA LYS A 14 -5.45 32.70 -8.41
C LYS A 14 -4.66 31.90 -7.37
N GLN A 15 -4.34 32.50 -6.22
CA GLN A 15 -3.64 31.81 -5.14
C GLN A 15 -4.50 30.71 -4.51
N LEU A 16 -5.78 30.99 -4.25
CA LEU A 16 -6.73 30.00 -3.75
C LEU A 16 -6.90 28.84 -4.74
N ASP A 17 -7.00 29.15 -6.04
CA ASP A 17 -7.16 28.16 -7.09
C ASP A 17 -5.91 27.25 -7.23
N HIS A 18 -4.72 27.82 -7.06
CA HIS A 18 -3.46 27.07 -7.00
C HIS A 18 -3.33 26.21 -5.75
N MET A 19 -3.76 26.73 -4.59
CA MET A 19 -3.82 25.97 -3.33
C MET A 19 -4.76 24.78 -3.47
N GLN A 20 -5.96 24.98 -4.02
CA GLN A 20 -6.92 23.92 -4.27
C GLN A 20 -6.32 22.83 -5.19
N LYS A 21 -5.74 23.23 -6.32
CA LYS A 21 -5.22 22.30 -7.33
C LYS A 21 -3.97 21.52 -6.89
N ARG A 22 -3.18 22.06 -5.95
CA ARG A 22 -1.92 21.42 -5.52
C ARG A 22 -1.96 20.84 -4.12
N GLN A 23 -2.57 21.54 -3.16
CA GLN A 23 -2.57 21.12 -1.76
C GLN A 23 -3.61 20.05 -1.48
N LEU A 24 -4.79 20.10 -2.11
CA LEU A 24 -5.79 19.05 -1.90
C LEU A 24 -5.29 17.68 -2.37
N PRO A 25 -4.78 17.49 -3.62
CA PRO A 25 -4.27 16.18 -4.03
C PRO A 25 -3.05 15.73 -3.21
N PHE A 26 -2.20 16.67 -2.80
CA PHE A 26 -1.06 16.34 -1.95
C PHE A 26 -1.50 15.86 -0.55
N ALA A 27 -2.42 16.56 0.09
CA ALA A 27 -2.99 16.18 1.37
C ALA A 27 -3.71 14.82 1.29
N THR A 28 -4.50 14.60 0.23
CA THR A 28 -5.18 13.31 -0.01
C THR A 28 -4.18 12.18 -0.20
N SER A 29 -3.15 12.37 -1.03
CA SER A 29 -2.10 11.34 -1.23
C SER A 29 -1.39 11.01 0.08
N THR A 30 -1.12 12.01 0.92
CA THR A 30 -0.49 11.83 2.24
C THR A 30 -1.40 11.04 3.18
N ALA A 31 -2.70 11.36 3.21
CA ALA A 31 -3.68 10.65 4.03
C ALA A 31 -3.78 9.17 3.61
N LEU A 32 -3.91 8.90 2.30
CA LEU A 32 -3.96 7.55 1.74
C LEU A 32 -2.70 6.73 2.07
N ASN A 33 -1.53 7.38 2.02
CA ASN A 33 -0.26 6.74 2.34
C ASN A 33 -0.15 6.40 3.83
N LYS A 34 -0.62 7.30 4.71
CA LYS A 34 -0.67 7.04 6.17
C LYS A 34 -1.58 5.85 6.49
N ILE A 35 -2.77 5.80 5.89
CA ILE A 35 -3.72 4.69 6.06
C ILE A 35 -3.09 3.38 5.57
N ALA A 36 -2.45 3.38 4.40
CA ALA A 36 -1.81 2.18 3.85
C ALA A 36 -0.66 1.66 4.74
N ILE A 37 0.15 2.55 5.34
CA ILE A 37 1.20 2.16 6.30
C ILE A 37 0.58 1.57 7.57
N ALA A 38 -0.51 2.17 8.09
CA ALA A 38 -1.21 1.65 9.25
C ALA A 38 -1.79 0.25 8.98
N ALA A 39 -2.43 0.06 7.81
CA ALA A 39 -2.92 -1.24 7.36
C ALA A 39 -1.79 -2.27 7.21
N GLN A 40 -0.68 -1.89 6.56
CA GLN A 40 0.51 -2.75 6.45
C GLN A 40 1.00 -3.21 7.83
N ASN A 41 1.07 -2.29 8.80
CA ASN A 41 1.51 -2.60 10.16
C ASN A 41 0.54 -3.57 10.86
N SER A 42 -0.76 -3.35 10.70
CA SER A 42 -1.80 -4.23 11.25
C SER A 42 -1.69 -5.64 10.69
N ILE A 43 -1.63 -5.77 9.35
CA ILE A 43 -1.50 -7.06 8.66
C ILE A 43 -0.19 -7.76 9.06
N THR A 44 0.93 -7.03 9.08
CA THR A 44 2.24 -7.58 9.46
C THR A 44 2.24 -8.15 10.88
N LYS A 45 1.47 -7.53 11.80
CA LYS A 45 1.30 -8.02 13.17
C LYS A 45 0.36 -9.22 13.24
N ALA A 46 -0.68 -9.28 12.42
CA ALA A 46 -1.68 -10.34 12.43
C ALA A 46 -1.17 -11.68 11.84
N ILE A 47 -0.34 -11.62 10.78
CA ILE A 47 0.16 -12.81 10.06
C ILE A 47 0.74 -13.93 10.96
N PRO A 48 1.62 -13.67 11.95
CA PRO A 48 2.16 -14.74 12.79
C PRO A 48 1.11 -15.42 13.67
N PHE A 49 -0.04 -14.77 13.93
CA PHE A 49 -1.12 -15.33 14.73
C PHE A 49 -2.15 -16.06 13.87
N ILE A 50 -2.36 -15.62 12.63
CA ILE A 50 -3.33 -16.22 11.71
C ILE A 50 -2.74 -17.45 11.01
N PHE A 51 -1.51 -17.36 10.52
CA PHE A 51 -0.89 -18.43 9.73
C PHE A 51 0.16 -19.19 10.53
N ASN A 52 0.18 -20.51 10.37
CA ASN A 52 1.28 -21.34 10.85
C ASN A 52 2.50 -21.17 9.94
N ASN A 53 3.40 -20.27 10.34
CA ASN A 53 4.54 -19.87 9.53
C ASN A 53 5.83 -20.54 9.97
N ARG A 54 6.51 -21.23 9.04
CA ARG A 54 7.86 -21.79 9.27
C ARG A 54 9.00 -20.78 9.10
N LYS A 55 8.78 -19.71 8.34
CA LYS A 55 9.77 -18.65 8.07
C LYS A 55 9.09 -17.28 8.07
N LYS A 56 9.83 -16.24 8.45
CA LYS A 56 9.35 -14.85 8.51
C LYS A 56 9.27 -14.19 7.12
N TRP A 57 8.39 -14.68 6.25
CA TRP A 57 8.28 -14.23 4.85
C TRP A 57 7.59 -12.88 4.68
N TRP A 58 6.76 -12.47 5.65
CA TRP A 58 5.88 -11.29 5.56
C TRP A 58 6.56 -9.97 5.95
N GLY A 59 7.79 -10.03 6.47
CA GLY A 59 8.52 -8.84 6.91
C GLY A 59 8.74 -7.84 5.77
N LYS A 60 8.69 -6.53 6.08
CA LYS A 60 8.75 -5.44 5.08
C LYS A 60 9.96 -5.50 4.14
N ASN A 61 11.09 -5.96 4.66
CA ASN A 61 12.36 -6.05 3.92
C ASN A 61 12.45 -7.33 3.07
N GLN A 62 11.51 -8.26 3.20
CA GLN A 62 11.53 -9.50 2.46
C GLN A 62 11.02 -9.30 1.02
N PRO A 63 11.52 -10.07 0.04
CA PRO A 63 11.03 -10.03 -1.34
C PRO A 63 9.52 -10.28 -1.44
N THR A 64 9.02 -11.21 -0.62
CA THR A 64 7.61 -11.62 -0.50
C THR A 64 6.85 -10.89 0.61
N GLY A 65 7.46 -9.87 1.23
CA GLY A 65 6.88 -9.15 2.36
C GLY A 65 5.58 -8.44 2.02
N ILE A 66 4.89 -7.96 3.06
CA ILE A 66 3.76 -7.05 2.89
C ILE A 66 4.30 -5.66 2.53
N LYS A 67 3.90 -5.14 1.38
CA LYS A 67 4.41 -3.90 0.76
C LYS A 67 3.28 -2.91 0.55
N VAL A 68 3.65 -1.66 0.32
CA VAL A 68 2.72 -0.57 0.03
C VAL A 68 3.07 0.02 -1.33
N LYS A 69 2.06 0.18 -2.19
CA LYS A 69 2.09 1.07 -3.36
C LYS A 69 1.59 2.43 -2.85
N PHE A 70 2.47 3.42 -2.85
CA PHE A 70 2.12 4.76 -2.39
C PHE A 70 1.35 5.53 -3.46
N ALA A 71 0.34 6.27 -3.01
CA ALA A 71 -0.34 7.29 -3.79
C ALA A 71 0.57 8.50 -4.01
N ASN A 72 0.36 9.19 -5.13
CA ASN A 72 0.99 10.47 -5.42
C ASN A 72 -0.09 11.51 -5.80
N LYS A 73 0.28 12.78 -5.97
CA LYS A 73 -0.67 13.86 -6.28
C LYS A 73 -1.42 13.70 -7.61
N TYR A 74 -0.95 12.85 -8.51
CA TYR A 74 -1.56 12.57 -9.82
C TYR A 74 -2.35 11.25 -9.82
N GLU A 75 -1.92 10.27 -9.03
CA GLU A 75 -2.56 8.96 -8.85
C GLU A 75 -2.89 8.78 -7.36
N LEU A 76 -4.12 9.16 -6.99
CA LEU A 76 -4.65 9.10 -5.62
C LEU A 76 -5.11 7.70 -5.24
N VAL A 77 -4.28 6.69 -5.51
CA VAL A 77 -4.56 5.29 -5.18
C VAL A 77 -3.38 4.73 -4.41
N SER A 78 -3.63 4.26 -3.19
CA SER A 78 -2.67 3.47 -2.41
C SER A 78 -3.17 2.03 -2.29
N ALA A 79 -2.23 1.08 -2.23
CA ALA A 79 -2.58 -0.32 -2.09
C ALA A 79 -1.58 -1.04 -1.17
N VAL A 80 -2.07 -1.96 -0.37
CA VAL A 80 -1.24 -2.91 0.39
C VAL A 80 -1.24 -4.23 -0.35
N TYR A 81 -0.07 -4.80 -0.60
CA TYR A 81 0.06 -6.00 -1.43
C TYR A 81 1.21 -6.90 -0.96
N THR A 82 1.21 -8.14 -1.42
CA THR A 82 2.34 -9.07 -1.29
C THR A 82 2.70 -9.66 -2.65
N ARG A 83 3.96 -10.09 -2.80
CA ARG A 83 4.43 -10.89 -3.95
C ARG A 83 4.61 -12.37 -3.59
N ALA A 84 4.10 -12.79 -2.44
CA ALA A 84 4.09 -14.19 -2.04
C ALA A 84 3.11 -14.96 -2.93
N TYR A 85 3.64 -15.72 -3.88
CA TYR A 85 2.86 -16.56 -4.81
C TYR A 85 1.94 -17.58 -4.11
N PHE A 86 2.23 -17.91 -2.86
CA PHE A 86 1.47 -18.86 -2.05
C PHE A 86 0.46 -18.20 -1.10
N ALA A 87 0.47 -16.86 -0.95
CA ALA A 87 -0.33 -16.20 0.08
C ALA A 87 -1.84 -16.37 -0.16
N ASN A 88 -2.30 -16.23 -1.40
CA ASN A 88 -3.71 -16.47 -1.72
C ASN A 88 -4.14 -17.90 -1.34
N ILE A 89 -3.35 -18.90 -1.71
CA ILE A 89 -3.62 -20.32 -1.37
C ILE A 89 -3.66 -20.55 0.15
N GLN A 90 -2.94 -19.75 0.94
CA GLN A 90 -2.98 -19.84 2.40
C GLN A 90 -4.26 -19.24 3.00
N GLU A 91 -4.86 -18.23 2.36
CA GLU A 91 -6.08 -17.58 2.85
C GLU A 91 -7.34 -18.32 2.39
N GLU A 92 -7.44 -18.57 1.09
CA GLU A 92 -8.65 -19.15 0.47
C GLU A 92 -8.61 -20.68 0.44
N GLY A 93 -7.44 -21.27 0.67
CA GLY A 93 -7.18 -22.69 0.40
C GLY A 93 -6.89 -22.95 -1.08
N GLY A 94 -6.79 -24.23 -1.45
CA GLY A 94 -6.62 -24.65 -2.84
C GLY A 94 -5.55 -25.72 -3.05
N ILE A 95 -5.31 -26.03 -4.34
CA ILE A 95 -4.39 -27.08 -4.75
C ILE A 95 -2.99 -26.50 -4.91
N LYS A 96 -2.04 -27.00 -4.11
CA LYS A 96 -0.64 -26.62 -4.22
C LYS A 96 0.01 -27.26 -5.45
N THR A 97 0.37 -26.44 -6.43
CA THR A 97 1.08 -26.88 -7.64
C THR A 97 2.60 -26.69 -7.50
N PRO A 98 3.42 -27.44 -8.28
CA PRO A 98 4.86 -27.18 -8.36
C PRO A 98 5.14 -25.74 -8.79
N ARG A 99 6.05 -25.06 -8.09
CA ARG A 99 6.47 -23.71 -8.50
C ARG A 99 7.21 -23.73 -9.85
N SER A 100 7.98 -24.78 -10.12
CA SER A 100 8.62 -25.04 -11.40
C SER A 100 8.82 -26.55 -11.61
N GLY A 101 8.71 -26.99 -12.87
CA GLY A 101 8.89 -28.40 -13.26
C GLY A 101 7.81 -29.34 -12.69
N HIS A 102 8.19 -30.60 -12.45
CA HIS A 102 7.27 -31.69 -12.07
C HIS A 102 7.40 -32.17 -10.63
N LYS A 103 8.11 -31.44 -9.75
CA LYS A 103 8.38 -31.87 -8.37
C LYS A 103 7.69 -30.93 -7.37
N LEU A 104 6.90 -31.52 -6.47
CA LEU A 104 6.23 -30.80 -5.39
C LEU A 104 6.82 -31.18 -4.03
N ALA A 105 7.20 -30.18 -3.24
CA ALA A 105 7.62 -30.42 -1.85
C ALA A 105 6.40 -30.74 -0.99
N VAL A 106 6.31 -32.00 -0.54
CA VAL A 106 5.32 -32.51 0.41
C VAL A 106 5.98 -32.61 1.79
N PRO A 107 5.36 -32.09 2.86
CA PRO A 107 5.88 -32.29 4.21
C PRO A 107 5.90 -33.79 4.55
N ALA A 108 7.07 -34.33 4.89
CA ALA A 108 7.17 -35.66 5.48
C ALA A 108 6.87 -35.57 6.98
N SER A 109 6.21 -36.59 7.52
CA SER A 109 5.85 -36.71 8.94
C SER A 109 7.11 -36.86 9.79
N GLY A 110 7.79 -35.77 10.15
CA GLY A 110 8.93 -35.82 11.08
C GLY A 110 10.07 -34.83 10.80
N ALA A 111 9.78 -33.54 10.75
CA ALA A 111 10.79 -32.48 10.78
C ALA A 111 10.35 -31.33 11.69
#